data_AF-A0A925ESX9-F1
#
_entry.id   AF-A0A925ESX9-F1
#
_cell.length_a   1.000
_cell.length_b   1.000
_cell.length_c   1.000
_cell.angle_alpha   90.00
_cell.angle_beta   90.00
_cell.angle_gamma   90.00
#
_symmetry.space_group_name_H-M   'P 1'
#
loop_
_entity.id
_entity.type
_entity.pdbx_description
1 polymer ?
#
loop_
_entity_poly.entity_id
_entity_poly.type
_entity_poly.pdbx_seq_one_letter_code
_entity_poly.pdbx_strand_id
1 'polypeptide(L)'
;MVAVALSGSEIREKFLRFFESKQHRRLPSASLVPEDPTVLLTIAGMLPFKPIFMGKQEAPAPRVTTSQKCVRTNDIENVGRTKRHHTFFEMLGNFSFGDYFKREAIGWAWELATQVYQFPPERLWVSVYTEDEEAFALWQEVAGIPAHRIQKMGADSNFWESGPTGPCGPCSEIYYDFAPEKGEENIDLDDDSRFLEIYNLVFMQLNKDSDGNLTELPRKNIDTGMGLERVAQVLQGVPNNYETDLVLPIIQKAAEIAGKDYFQVSEAEQVSLKIIGDHTRAVVHLIADGVKPGNEGRDYILRRLIRRMVRRGRQIGITGAFTAQVAIVAIQLMGSAFPNLLDREKVILDSLANEEKQFLRTLETGEKLLTEILERSQGSVSGEDAFLLYDTYGFPLELTVEAAEEQGFTVDAAGYAAKMTEQRERAKAAAKTIDLTTTTDLSQIPATVFVGYQQLSCEATVLGVLSQENGGVHIILDKTPFYAEGGGQVGDRGFLTAGDMIVEISDVRKKGDVYLHIGKLQRG
;
A
#
# COMPACT_ATOMS: atom_id res chain seq x y z
N MET A 1 35.53 -3.73 22.69
CA MET A 1 34.49 -2.67 22.80
C MET A 1 33.32 -3.15 21.97
N VAL A 2 32.16 -3.40 22.58
CA VAL A 2 30.94 -3.64 21.81
C VAL A 2 30.63 -2.31 21.13
N ALA A 3 30.77 -2.24 19.80
CA ALA A 3 30.35 -1.06 19.07
C ALA A 3 28.87 -0.82 19.41
N VAL A 4 28.53 0.40 19.83
CA VAL A 4 27.14 0.77 20.04
C VAL A 4 26.45 0.59 18.69
N ALA A 5 25.48 -0.33 18.62
CA ALA A 5 24.75 -0.60 17.39
C ALA A 5 24.04 0.67 16.92
N LEU A 6 24.15 0.98 15.64
CA LEU A 6 23.49 2.15 15.06
C LEU A 6 21.97 1.94 15.06
N SER A 7 21.23 2.92 15.57
CA SER A 7 19.78 2.98 15.43
C SER A 7 19.37 3.16 13.97
N GLY A 8 18.16 2.74 13.60
CA GLY A 8 17.63 2.96 12.26
C GLY A 8 17.61 4.45 11.88
N SER A 9 17.41 5.33 12.87
CA SER A 9 17.49 6.78 12.65
C SER A 9 18.89 7.28 12.35
N GLU A 10 19.92 6.76 13.03
CA GLU A 10 21.32 7.09 12.73
C GLU A 10 21.76 6.51 11.38
N ILE A 11 21.29 5.32 11.02
CA ILE A 11 21.55 4.70 9.71
C ILE A 11 20.99 5.60 8.60
N ARG A 12 19.70 5.98 8.70
CA ARG A 12 19.05 6.90 7.75
C ARG A 12 19.83 8.21 7.61
N GLU A 13 20.20 8.85 8.72
CA GLU A 13 20.88 10.13 8.68
C GLU A 13 22.31 10.02 8.11
N LYS A 14 23.03 8.93 8.43
CA LYS A 14 24.35 8.65 7.85
C LYS A 14 24.28 8.49 6.34
N PHE A 15 23.28 7.76 5.82
CA PHE A 15 23.06 7.63 4.38
C PHE A 15 22.88 8.99 3.70
N LEU A 16 21.95 9.79 4.22
CA LEU A 16 21.56 11.06 3.60
C LEU A 16 22.74 12.05 3.64
N ARG A 17 23.43 12.16 4.78
CA ARG A 17 24.63 13.02 4.90
C ARG A 17 25.78 12.58 4.02
N PHE A 18 25.98 11.26 3.89
CA PHE A 18 27.01 10.72 3.01
C PHE A 18 26.78 11.20 1.57
N PHE A 19 25.56 11.06 1.04
CA PHE A 19 25.28 11.51 -0.31
C PHE A 19 25.21 13.04 -0.46
N GLU A 20 24.79 13.79 0.56
CA GLU A 20 24.94 15.25 0.60
C GLU A 20 26.41 15.68 0.47
N SER A 21 27.34 14.96 1.12
CA SER A 21 28.78 15.20 0.96
C SER A 21 29.30 14.93 -0.46
N LYS A 22 28.59 14.10 -1.23
CA LYS A 22 28.83 13.85 -2.67
C LYS A 22 28.00 14.78 -3.57
N GLN A 23 27.54 15.90 -3.02
CA GLN A 23 26.76 16.95 -3.70
C GLN A 23 25.36 16.51 -4.16
N HIS A 24 24.77 15.51 -3.52
CA HIS A 24 23.34 15.20 -3.74
C HIS A 24 22.48 16.19 -2.98
N ARG A 25 21.40 16.65 -3.61
CA ARG A 25 20.36 17.41 -2.93
C ARG A 25 19.46 16.44 -2.17
N ARG A 26 19.45 16.53 -0.84
CA ARG A 26 18.46 15.83 -0.01
C ARG A 26 17.07 16.38 -0.29
N LEU A 27 16.14 15.49 -0.64
CA LEU A 27 14.71 15.82 -0.76
C LEU A 27 13.90 15.09 0.33
N PRO A 28 12.77 15.65 0.77
CA PRO A 28 11.85 14.93 1.63
C PRO A 28 11.26 13.73 0.88
N SER A 29 10.81 12.73 1.64
CA SER A 29 10.02 11.63 1.09
C SER A 29 8.75 12.14 0.43
N ALA A 30 8.43 11.64 -0.76
CA ALA A 30 7.15 11.88 -1.42
C ALA A 30 6.01 11.13 -0.71
N SER A 31 4.77 11.51 -1.02
CA SER A 31 3.56 10.84 -0.55
C SER A 31 3.50 9.36 -0.97
N LEU A 32 2.85 8.53 -0.16
CA LEU A 32 2.46 7.16 -0.54
C LEU A 32 1.36 7.14 -1.60
N VAL A 33 0.69 8.26 -1.82
CA VAL A 33 -0.34 8.49 -2.84
C VAL A 33 0.35 9.14 -4.04
N PRO A 34 0.80 8.36 -5.05
CA PRO A 34 1.53 8.92 -6.19
C PRO A 34 0.60 9.69 -7.11
N GLU A 35 1.17 10.67 -7.81
CA GLU A 35 0.52 11.40 -8.91
C GLU A 35 0.36 10.53 -10.16
N ASP A 36 1.18 9.49 -10.32
CA ASP A 36 1.08 8.52 -11.41
C ASP A 36 -0.20 7.68 -11.25
N PRO A 37 -1.17 7.76 -12.19
CA PRO A 37 -2.44 7.03 -12.09
C PRO A 37 -2.30 5.53 -12.37
N THR A 38 -1.15 5.07 -12.87
CA THR A 38 -0.92 3.65 -13.21
C THR A 38 -0.54 2.80 -12.00
N VAL A 39 -0.23 3.44 -10.87
CA VAL A 39 0.23 2.81 -9.63
C VAL A 39 -0.63 3.21 -8.45
N LEU A 40 -1.00 2.24 -7.62
CA LEU A 40 -1.81 2.51 -6.44
C LEU A 40 -1.00 3.15 -5.32
N LEU A 41 0.23 2.73 -5.08
CA LEU A 41 1.01 3.28 -3.96
C LEU A 41 2.45 3.51 -4.40
N THR A 42 3.14 4.38 -3.67
CA THR A 42 4.58 4.56 -3.87
C THR A 42 5.32 3.32 -3.39
N ILE A 43 5.84 2.52 -4.35
CA ILE A 43 6.47 1.22 -4.10
C ILE A 43 8.02 1.26 -4.05
N ALA A 44 8.62 2.38 -4.46
CA ALA A 44 10.07 2.55 -4.59
C ALA A 44 10.48 4.04 -4.53
N GLY A 45 11.75 4.28 -4.21
CA GLY A 45 12.37 5.61 -4.17
C GLY A 45 12.35 6.36 -5.50
N MET A 46 12.46 5.63 -6.61
CA MET A 46 12.51 6.20 -7.97
C MET A 46 11.16 6.68 -8.50
N LEU A 47 10.05 6.16 -7.95
CA LEU A 47 8.72 6.34 -8.54
C LEU A 47 8.31 7.82 -8.67
N PRO A 48 8.55 8.71 -7.68
CA PRO A 48 8.30 10.14 -7.82
C PRO A 48 9.16 10.81 -8.91
N PHE A 49 10.27 10.19 -9.30
CA PHE A 49 11.22 10.71 -10.30
C PHE A 49 11.04 10.08 -11.69
N LYS A 50 10.10 9.14 -11.86
CA LYS A 50 9.83 8.49 -13.14
C LYS A 50 9.64 9.49 -14.31
N PRO A 51 8.89 10.61 -14.17
CA PRO A 51 8.81 11.61 -15.24
C PRO A 51 10.15 12.26 -15.59
N ILE A 52 11.06 12.42 -14.62
CA ILE A 52 12.39 13.00 -14.82
C ILE A 52 13.28 12.02 -15.61
N PHE A 53 13.28 10.74 -15.24
CA PHE A 53 14.04 9.71 -15.97
C PHE A 53 13.57 9.57 -17.42
N MET A 54 12.27 9.81 -17.69
CA MET A 54 11.70 9.83 -19.04
C MET A 54 11.95 11.15 -19.80
N GLY A 55 12.59 12.14 -19.19
CA GLY A 55 12.79 13.47 -19.78
C GLY A 55 11.52 14.31 -19.94
N LYS A 56 10.43 13.92 -19.26
CA LYS A 56 9.14 14.65 -19.28
C LYS A 56 9.10 15.81 -18.29
N GLN A 57 10.01 15.83 -17.32
CA GLN A 57 10.12 16.86 -16.29
C GLN A 57 11.59 17.18 -16.03
N GLU A 58 11.89 18.43 -15.73
CA GLU A 58 13.25 18.83 -15.33
C GLU A 58 13.58 18.35 -13.91
N ALA A 59 14.82 17.89 -13.73
CA ALA A 59 15.30 17.45 -12.43
C ALA A 59 15.48 18.66 -11.49
N PRO A 60 15.09 18.56 -10.21
CA PRO A 60 15.28 19.65 -9.23
C PRO A 60 16.75 19.90 -8.86
N ALA A 61 17.63 18.93 -9.17
CA ALA A 61 19.08 18.98 -9.13
C ALA A 61 19.62 17.80 -9.94
N PRO A 62 20.86 17.83 -10.46
CA PRO A 62 21.46 16.70 -11.19
C PRO A 62 21.61 15.43 -10.35
N ARG A 63 21.72 15.60 -9.03
CA ARG A 63 21.91 14.54 -8.03
C ARG A 63 20.93 14.72 -6.89
N VAL A 64 20.25 13.65 -6.49
CA VAL A 64 19.26 13.69 -5.39
C VAL A 64 19.44 12.50 -4.45
N THR A 65 19.18 12.69 -3.16
CA THR A 65 19.09 11.58 -2.21
C THR A 65 17.83 11.68 -1.34
N THR A 66 17.21 10.54 -1.02
CA THR A 66 15.98 10.46 -0.22
C THR A 66 15.97 9.23 0.70
N SER A 67 15.14 9.31 1.74
CA SER A 67 14.61 8.15 2.47
C SER A 67 13.13 8.09 2.12
N GLN A 68 12.76 7.31 1.11
CA GLN A 68 11.39 7.25 0.61
C GLN A 68 10.59 6.21 1.41
N LYS A 69 9.46 6.62 1.96
CA LYS A 69 8.46 5.70 2.48
C LYS A 69 7.82 4.91 1.33
N CYS A 70 7.80 3.59 1.45
CA CYS A 70 7.32 2.67 0.43
C CYS A 70 6.26 1.74 1.01
N VAL A 71 5.22 1.44 0.22
CA VAL A 71 4.26 0.38 0.55
C VAL A 71 4.17 -0.63 -0.58
N ARG A 72 4.35 -1.91 -0.26
CA ARG A 72 4.17 -3.04 -1.18
C ARG A 72 3.18 -4.03 -0.59
N THR A 73 2.24 -4.51 -1.40
CA THR A 73 1.19 -5.44 -0.95
C THR A 73 1.16 -6.73 -1.77
N ASN A 74 2.09 -6.90 -2.71
CA ASN A 74 2.16 -8.08 -3.57
C ASN A 74 2.46 -9.34 -2.76
N ASP A 75 3.36 -9.21 -1.78
CA ASP A 75 3.84 -10.30 -0.93
C ASP A 75 3.31 -10.19 0.51
N ILE A 76 2.08 -9.70 0.66
CA ILE A 76 1.48 -9.40 1.97
C ILE A 76 1.35 -10.66 2.87
N GLU A 77 1.26 -11.82 2.25
CA GLU A 77 1.26 -13.14 2.90
C GLU A 77 2.63 -13.51 3.49
N ASN A 78 3.74 -12.97 2.96
CA ASN A 78 5.08 -13.22 3.50
C ASN A 78 5.40 -12.38 4.75
N VAL A 79 4.60 -11.34 5.01
CA VAL A 79 4.75 -10.44 6.16
C VAL A 79 4.45 -11.18 7.46
N GLY A 80 5.37 -11.07 8.41
CA GLY A 80 5.40 -11.73 9.71
C GLY A 80 5.95 -13.15 9.68
N ARG A 81 5.89 -13.83 8.52
CA ARG A 81 6.35 -15.22 8.34
C ARG A 81 7.83 -15.29 7.95
N THR A 82 8.24 -14.45 7.00
CA THR A 82 9.64 -14.36 6.58
C THR A 82 10.39 -13.35 7.46
N LYS A 83 11.73 -13.33 7.36
CA LYS A 83 12.57 -12.44 8.16
C LYS A 83 12.63 -11.00 7.66
N ARG A 84 12.23 -10.73 6.41
CA ARG A 84 12.57 -9.49 5.69
C ARG A 84 11.45 -8.79 4.93
N HIS A 85 10.32 -9.45 4.70
CA HIS A 85 9.22 -8.85 3.93
C HIS A 85 8.43 -7.88 4.80
N HIS A 86 8.03 -6.75 4.24
CA HIS A 86 7.26 -5.73 4.91
C HIS A 86 6.14 -5.24 4.01
N THR A 87 5.01 -4.81 4.59
CA THR A 87 4.09 -3.97 3.83
C THR A 87 4.64 -2.57 3.70
N PHE A 88 5.16 -2.01 4.78
CA PHE A 88 5.76 -0.68 4.83
C PHE A 88 7.26 -0.77 5.14
N PHE A 89 8.06 -0.07 4.35
CA PHE A 89 9.49 0.04 4.57
C PHE A 89 10.04 1.37 4.05
N GLU A 90 11.25 1.71 4.46
CA GLU A 90 11.95 2.86 3.92
C GLU A 90 13.04 2.45 2.92
N MET A 91 13.00 3.05 1.75
CA MET A 91 14.01 2.90 0.72
C MET A 91 14.93 4.11 0.71
N LEU A 92 16.17 3.90 1.15
CA LEU A 92 17.26 4.87 1.04
C LEU A 92 17.78 4.85 -0.39
N GLY A 93 17.80 6.01 -1.06
CA GLY A 93 18.23 6.09 -2.46
C GLY A 93 19.09 7.30 -2.77
N ASN A 94 20.07 7.11 -3.64
CA ASN A 94 20.76 8.16 -4.39
C ASN A 94 20.42 8.03 -5.87
N PHE A 95 20.19 9.18 -6.51
CA PHE A 95 19.71 9.27 -7.88
C PHE A 95 20.60 10.21 -8.68
N SER A 96 20.92 9.80 -9.91
CA SER A 96 21.64 10.60 -10.90
C SER A 96 20.73 10.84 -12.10
N PHE A 97 20.56 12.10 -12.50
CA PHE A 97 19.76 12.48 -13.66
C PHE A 97 20.68 12.95 -14.79
N GLY A 98 21.37 12.00 -15.44
CA GLY A 98 22.32 12.30 -16.51
C GLY A 98 23.63 12.93 -16.04
N ASP A 99 24.09 12.61 -14.82
CA ASP A 99 25.31 13.16 -14.23
C ASP A 99 26.41 12.09 -14.07
N TYR A 100 26.44 11.34 -12.97
CA TYR A 100 27.34 10.20 -12.76
C TYR A 100 26.67 8.88 -13.17
N PHE A 101 27.48 7.82 -13.34
CA PHE A 101 26.99 6.49 -13.72
C PHE A 101 27.66 5.38 -12.91
N LYS A 102 27.91 4.20 -13.51
CA LYS A 102 28.34 2.97 -12.82
C LYS A 102 29.56 3.15 -11.90
N ARG A 103 30.62 3.81 -12.38
CA ARG A 103 31.89 3.93 -11.63
C ARG A 103 31.67 4.61 -10.28
N GLU A 104 31.04 5.78 -10.28
CA GLU A 104 30.74 6.50 -9.04
C GLU A 104 29.67 5.80 -8.22
N ALA A 105 28.63 5.24 -8.84
CA ALA A 105 27.57 4.52 -8.14
C ALA A 105 28.15 3.33 -7.33
N ILE A 106 28.97 2.49 -7.98
CA ILE A 106 29.66 1.36 -7.34
C ILE A 106 30.63 1.85 -6.27
N GLY A 107 31.46 2.85 -6.59
CA GLY A 107 32.46 3.38 -5.66
C GLY A 107 31.85 3.96 -4.38
N TRP A 108 30.77 4.75 -4.51
CA TRP A 108 30.08 5.34 -3.36
C TRP A 108 29.26 4.32 -2.58
N ALA A 109 28.63 3.34 -3.24
CA ALA A 109 27.94 2.26 -2.55
C ALA A 109 28.91 1.42 -1.70
N TRP A 110 30.11 1.14 -2.23
CA TRP A 110 31.14 0.42 -1.49
C TRP A 110 31.75 1.26 -0.35
N GLU A 111 32.02 2.54 -0.57
CA GLU A 111 32.50 3.48 0.45
C GLU A 111 31.49 3.58 1.61
N LEU A 112 30.20 3.71 1.29
CA LEU A 112 29.13 3.72 2.29
C LEU A 112 29.11 2.41 3.10
N ALA A 113 29.10 1.25 2.42
CA ALA A 113 29.03 -0.05 3.06
C ALA A 113 30.22 -0.30 4.00
N THR A 114 31.44 -0.05 3.53
CA THR A 114 32.66 -0.47 4.23
C THR A 114 33.26 0.59 5.14
N GLN A 115 33.07 1.89 4.86
CA GLN A 115 33.66 2.97 5.64
C GLN A 115 32.65 3.64 6.58
N VAL A 116 31.41 3.85 6.13
CA VAL A 116 30.38 4.56 6.90
C VAL A 116 29.62 3.61 7.82
N TYR A 117 29.15 2.48 7.27
CA TYR A 117 28.48 1.41 8.02
C TYR A 117 29.43 0.38 8.59
N GLN A 118 30.68 0.34 8.10
CA GLN A 118 31.73 -0.54 8.61
C GLN A 118 31.34 -2.03 8.51
N PHE A 119 30.59 -2.39 7.46
CA PHE A 119 30.42 -3.81 7.13
C PHE A 119 31.78 -4.42 6.83
N PRO A 120 32.11 -5.60 7.40
CA PRO A 120 33.34 -6.28 7.08
C PRO A 120 33.35 -6.60 5.58
N PRO A 121 34.32 -6.09 4.79
CA PRO A 121 34.37 -6.32 3.35
C PRO A 121 34.32 -7.80 2.98
N GLU A 122 34.88 -8.65 3.84
CA GLU A 122 34.91 -10.09 3.64
C GLU A 122 33.54 -10.77 3.75
N ARG A 123 32.51 -10.09 4.25
CA ARG A 123 31.12 -10.57 4.31
C ARG A 123 30.25 -10.02 3.19
N LEU A 124 30.80 -9.18 2.31
CA LEU A 124 30.05 -8.58 1.22
C LEU A 124 30.26 -9.37 -0.07
N TRP A 125 29.14 -9.64 -0.73
CA TRP A 125 29.06 -10.25 -2.06
C TRP A 125 28.31 -9.31 -2.98
N VAL A 126 28.57 -9.41 -4.29
CA VAL A 126 27.85 -8.60 -5.28
C VAL A 126 27.35 -9.45 -6.43
N SER A 127 26.20 -9.06 -6.99
CA SER A 127 25.68 -9.61 -8.24
C SER A 127 25.76 -8.57 -9.36
N VAL A 128 25.90 -9.03 -10.59
CA VAL A 128 25.82 -8.21 -11.81
C VAL A 128 25.05 -8.96 -12.89
N TYR A 129 24.43 -8.21 -13.81
CA TYR A 129 23.81 -8.81 -14.98
C TYR A 129 24.84 -9.57 -15.82
N THR A 130 24.49 -10.76 -16.31
CA THR A 130 25.39 -11.67 -17.03
C THR A 130 26.09 -11.00 -18.23
N GLU A 131 25.45 -10.05 -18.88
CA GLU A 131 26.01 -9.34 -20.05
C GLU A 131 26.69 -8.01 -19.68
N ASP A 132 26.68 -7.59 -18.41
CA ASP A 132 27.27 -6.34 -17.95
C ASP A 132 28.72 -6.52 -17.47
N GLU A 133 29.63 -6.74 -18.43
CA GLU A 133 31.07 -6.88 -18.17
C GLU A 133 31.70 -5.59 -17.60
N GLU A 134 31.09 -4.43 -17.85
CA GLU A 134 31.55 -3.15 -17.32
C GLU A 134 31.36 -3.09 -15.80
N ALA A 135 30.17 -3.45 -15.30
CA ALA A 135 29.92 -3.52 -13.86
C ALA A 135 30.83 -4.54 -13.17
N PHE A 136 31.03 -5.72 -13.78
CA PHE A 136 31.93 -6.76 -13.28
C PHE A 136 33.38 -6.25 -13.13
N ALA A 137 33.89 -5.52 -14.13
CA ALA A 137 35.22 -4.93 -14.06
C ALA A 137 35.32 -3.82 -13.01
N LEU A 138 34.30 -2.96 -12.90
CA LEU A 138 34.29 -1.85 -11.95
C LEU A 138 34.23 -2.30 -10.49
N TRP A 139 33.55 -3.39 -10.17
CA TRP A 139 33.58 -3.96 -8.81
C TRP A 139 34.97 -4.43 -8.40
N GLN A 140 35.75 -4.99 -9.32
CA GLN A 140 37.15 -5.33 -9.04
C GLN A 140 38.03 -4.09 -8.94
N GLU A 141 37.86 -3.14 -9.86
CA GLU A 141 38.74 -1.97 -9.96
C GLU A 141 38.52 -0.97 -8.82
N VAL A 142 37.26 -0.63 -8.53
CA VAL A 142 36.89 0.48 -7.63
C VAL A 142 36.65 -0.02 -6.21
N ALA A 143 36.05 -1.19 -6.05
CA ALA A 143 35.74 -1.76 -4.73
C ALA A 143 36.77 -2.81 -4.27
N GLY A 144 37.62 -3.32 -5.17
CA GLY A 144 38.62 -4.34 -4.82
C GLY A 144 38.02 -5.71 -4.49
N ILE A 145 36.77 -5.96 -4.91
CA ILE A 145 36.10 -7.24 -4.66
C ILE A 145 36.75 -8.32 -5.54
N PRO A 146 37.16 -9.47 -4.99
CA PRO A 146 37.73 -10.54 -5.78
C PRO A 146 36.66 -11.16 -6.70
N ALA A 147 37.07 -11.58 -7.91
CA ALA A 147 36.16 -12.04 -8.95
C ALA A 147 35.20 -13.18 -8.51
N HIS A 148 35.63 -14.06 -7.60
CA HIS A 148 34.80 -15.17 -7.12
C HIS A 148 33.63 -14.72 -6.21
N ARG A 149 33.61 -13.46 -5.75
CA ARG A 149 32.49 -12.86 -5.00
C ARG A 149 31.59 -11.95 -5.81
N ILE A 150 31.80 -11.96 -7.13
CA ILE A 150 30.99 -11.23 -8.10
C ILE A 150 30.19 -12.27 -8.89
N GLN A 151 28.94 -12.48 -8.50
CA GLN A 151 28.04 -13.43 -9.16
C GLN A 151 27.44 -12.80 -10.42
N LYS A 152 27.52 -13.49 -11.56
CA LYS A 152 26.76 -13.12 -12.76
C LYS A 152 25.40 -13.79 -12.70
N MET A 153 24.31 -13.02 -12.72
CA MET A 153 22.94 -13.57 -12.71
C MET A 153 22.14 -13.11 -13.94
N GLY A 154 21.03 -13.80 -14.20
CA GLY A 154 20.19 -13.60 -15.37
C GLY A 154 19.32 -12.34 -15.29
N ALA A 155 18.46 -12.16 -16.30
CA ALA A 155 17.57 -11.00 -16.38
C ALA A 155 16.54 -10.96 -15.24
N ASP A 156 16.08 -12.13 -14.77
CA ASP A 156 15.10 -12.23 -13.69
C ASP A 156 15.61 -11.66 -12.34
N SER A 157 16.94 -11.58 -12.16
CA SER A 157 17.57 -11.05 -10.94
C SER A 157 18.25 -9.70 -11.16
N ASN A 158 18.99 -9.54 -12.26
CA ASN A 158 19.85 -8.37 -12.47
C ASN A 158 19.47 -7.50 -13.69
N PHE A 159 18.23 -7.57 -14.18
CA PHE A 159 17.72 -6.62 -15.16
C PHE A 159 16.44 -5.95 -14.63
N TRP A 160 16.54 -4.65 -14.35
CA TRP A 160 15.47 -3.91 -13.70
C TRP A 160 14.60 -3.17 -14.70
N GLU A 161 13.29 -3.21 -14.47
CA GLU A 161 12.27 -2.51 -15.27
C GLU A 161 11.38 -1.65 -14.37
N SER A 162 11.07 -0.42 -14.81
CA SER A 162 10.17 0.49 -14.08
C SER A 162 8.68 0.12 -14.17
N GLY A 163 8.36 -0.94 -14.91
CA GLY A 163 7.02 -1.42 -15.21
C GLY A 163 6.94 -2.03 -16.62
N PRO A 164 5.73 -2.25 -17.16
CA PRO A 164 5.55 -2.82 -18.50
C PRO A 164 6.21 -1.98 -19.62
N THR A 165 6.34 -0.66 -19.39
CA THR A 165 7.04 0.28 -20.27
C THR A 165 7.80 1.30 -19.42
N GLY A 166 8.81 1.94 -20.01
CA GLY A 166 9.58 3.03 -19.41
C GLY A 166 11.06 2.72 -19.24
N PRO A 167 11.78 3.53 -18.45
CA PRO A 167 13.21 3.36 -18.18
C PRO A 167 13.50 1.97 -17.59
N CYS A 168 14.60 1.36 -18.04
CA CYS A 168 15.10 0.06 -17.59
C CYS A 168 16.63 -0.04 -17.79
N GLY A 169 17.22 -1.11 -17.29
CA GLY A 169 18.64 -1.39 -17.48
C GLY A 169 19.17 -2.50 -16.57
N PRO A 170 20.44 -2.91 -16.75
CA PRO A 170 21.08 -3.84 -15.84
C PRO A 170 21.16 -3.22 -14.44
N CYS A 171 21.14 -4.08 -13.42
CA CYS A 171 21.39 -3.69 -12.06
C CYS A 171 22.46 -4.56 -11.41
N SER A 172 22.93 -4.12 -10.25
CA SER A 172 23.92 -4.80 -9.45
C SER A 172 23.55 -4.68 -7.99
N GLU A 173 23.57 -5.79 -7.25
CA GLU A 173 23.12 -5.82 -5.87
C GLU A 173 24.28 -6.17 -4.93
N ILE A 174 24.27 -5.61 -3.72
CA ILE A 174 25.19 -5.95 -2.63
C ILE A 174 24.44 -6.82 -1.63
N TYR A 175 25.05 -7.94 -1.26
CA TYR A 175 24.54 -8.90 -0.29
C TYR A 175 25.46 -8.97 0.93
N TYR A 176 24.86 -9.18 2.10
CA TYR A 176 25.58 -9.48 3.33
C TYR A 176 25.49 -10.97 3.66
N ASP A 177 26.63 -11.61 3.91
CA ASP A 177 26.75 -13.01 4.31
C ASP A 177 26.65 -13.17 5.84
N PHE A 178 25.55 -13.75 6.30
CA PHE A 178 25.35 -14.09 7.70
C PHE A 178 26.08 -15.37 8.13
N ALA A 179 26.43 -16.25 7.18
CA ALA A 179 26.99 -17.57 7.45
C ALA A 179 28.28 -17.83 6.63
N PRO A 180 29.33 -17.00 6.75
CA PRO A 180 30.58 -17.19 6.03
C PRO A 180 31.28 -18.52 6.36
N GLU A 181 30.97 -19.12 7.51
CA GLU A 181 31.46 -20.43 7.91
C GLU A 181 30.97 -21.59 7.01
N LYS A 182 29.91 -21.38 6.21
CA LYS A 182 29.46 -22.35 5.19
C LYS A 182 30.42 -22.45 4.00
N GLY A 183 31.43 -21.57 3.90
CA GLY A 183 32.42 -21.58 2.84
C GLY A 183 31.92 -20.97 1.52
N GLU A 184 32.75 -21.03 0.49
CA GLU A 184 32.54 -20.35 -0.81
C GLU A 184 32.19 -21.32 -1.95
N GLU A 185 31.95 -22.60 -1.63
CA GLU A 185 31.50 -23.59 -2.61
C GLU A 185 29.99 -23.48 -2.82
N ASN A 186 29.54 -23.56 -4.09
CA ASN A 186 28.12 -23.54 -4.47
C ASN A 186 27.34 -22.35 -3.89
N ILE A 187 27.90 -21.14 -4.02
CA ILE A 187 27.24 -19.91 -3.60
C ILE A 187 25.94 -19.73 -4.37
N ASP A 188 24.87 -19.52 -3.62
CA ASP A 188 23.56 -19.14 -4.09
C ASP A 188 23.16 -17.86 -3.36
N LEU A 189 23.17 -16.73 -4.07
CA LEU A 189 22.81 -15.43 -3.47
C LEU A 189 21.30 -15.33 -3.18
N ASP A 190 20.49 -16.26 -3.72
CA ASP A 190 19.07 -16.38 -3.43
C ASP A 190 18.81 -17.23 -2.16
N ASP A 191 19.85 -17.81 -1.51
CA ASP A 191 19.73 -18.47 -0.20
C ASP A 191 19.49 -17.43 0.91
N ASP A 192 18.21 -17.11 1.11
CA ASP A 192 17.70 -16.22 2.15
C ASP A 192 18.07 -16.62 3.59
N SER A 193 18.51 -17.87 3.81
CA SER A 193 19.01 -18.31 5.11
C SER A 193 20.40 -17.80 5.42
N ARG A 194 21.15 -17.37 4.38
CA ARG A 194 22.54 -16.95 4.43
C ARG A 194 22.75 -15.52 3.96
N PHE A 195 22.23 -15.18 2.80
CA PHE A 195 22.46 -13.88 2.16
C PHE A 195 21.26 -12.97 2.35
N LEU A 196 21.56 -11.68 2.52
CA LEU A 196 20.56 -10.63 2.52
C LEU A 196 20.99 -9.52 1.57
N GLU A 197 20.20 -9.30 0.53
CA GLU A 197 20.32 -8.13 -0.35
C GLU A 197 20.09 -6.85 0.47
N ILE A 198 21.12 -6.00 0.56
CA ILE A 198 21.09 -4.77 1.34
C ILE A 198 21.04 -3.52 0.47
N TYR A 199 21.50 -3.59 -0.79
CA TYR A 199 21.55 -2.43 -1.67
C TYR A 199 21.50 -2.84 -3.15
N ASN A 200 20.52 -2.32 -3.89
CA ASN A 200 20.43 -2.49 -5.34
C ASN A 200 20.82 -1.19 -6.07
N LEU A 201 21.70 -1.31 -7.06
CA LEU A 201 22.19 -0.25 -7.94
C LEU A 201 21.67 -0.49 -9.37
N VAL A 202 20.73 0.31 -9.84
CA VAL A 202 20.15 0.22 -11.17
C VAL A 202 20.81 1.21 -12.12
N PHE A 203 21.32 0.68 -13.24
CA PHE A 203 22.01 1.43 -14.27
C PHE A 203 21.05 1.73 -15.44
N MET A 204 20.14 2.68 -15.21
CA MET A 204 19.12 3.06 -16.21
C MET A 204 19.79 3.64 -17.46
N GLN A 205 19.77 2.87 -18.54
CA GLN A 205 20.36 3.26 -19.82
C GLN A 205 19.45 2.95 -21.02
N LEU A 206 18.38 2.19 -20.80
CA LEU A 206 17.42 1.78 -21.82
C LEU A 206 16.01 2.26 -21.47
N ASN A 207 15.15 2.31 -22.48
CA ASN A 207 13.71 2.52 -22.37
C ASN A 207 12.98 1.42 -23.13
N LYS A 208 12.04 0.76 -22.45
CA LYS A 208 11.15 -0.26 -23.00
C LYS A 208 9.84 0.36 -23.49
N ASP A 209 9.52 0.19 -24.76
CA ASP A 209 8.24 0.62 -25.33
C ASP A 209 7.12 -0.41 -25.11
N SER A 210 5.90 -0.12 -25.58
CA SER A 210 4.73 -1.00 -25.43
C SER A 210 4.83 -2.32 -26.19
N ASP A 211 5.68 -2.39 -27.21
CA ASP A 211 5.92 -3.59 -28.00
C ASP A 211 7.09 -4.42 -27.41
N GLY A 212 7.71 -3.92 -26.34
CA GLY A 212 8.84 -4.54 -25.66
C GLY A 212 10.20 -4.22 -26.27
N ASN A 213 10.29 -3.32 -27.26
CA ASN A 213 11.57 -2.94 -27.85
C ASN A 213 12.36 -2.05 -26.88
N LEU A 214 13.68 -2.26 -26.87
CA LEU A 214 14.61 -1.50 -26.05
C LEU A 214 15.31 -0.43 -26.90
N THR A 215 15.29 0.81 -26.41
CA THR A 215 15.96 1.97 -27.02
C THR A 215 16.85 2.65 -25.99
N GLU A 216 17.94 3.30 -26.41
CA GLU A 216 18.81 4.02 -25.47
C GLU A 216 18.10 5.27 -24.91
N LEU A 217 18.27 5.52 -23.61
CA LEU A 217 17.83 6.77 -23.00
C LEU A 217 18.70 7.94 -23.48
N PRO A 218 18.14 9.16 -23.62
CA PRO A 218 18.91 10.34 -24.00
C PRO A 218 20.04 10.67 -23.03
N ARG A 219 19.88 10.26 -21.76
CA ARG A 219 20.87 10.38 -20.69
C ARG A 219 20.83 9.11 -19.85
N LYS A 220 22.00 8.59 -19.50
CA LYS A 220 22.14 7.48 -18.56
C LYS A 220 21.91 7.99 -17.14
N ASN A 221 21.15 7.24 -16.36
CA ASN A 221 20.73 7.64 -15.02
C ASN A 221 21.12 6.57 -14.00
N ILE A 222 21.16 6.96 -12.73
CA ILE A 222 21.33 6.03 -11.61
C ILE A 222 20.08 6.11 -10.76
N ASP A 223 19.58 4.93 -10.42
CA ASP A 223 18.60 4.69 -9.37
C ASP A 223 19.18 3.67 -8.41
N THR A 224 18.96 3.85 -7.12
CA THR A 224 19.41 2.89 -6.12
C THR A 224 18.34 2.72 -5.05
N GLY A 225 18.29 1.54 -4.45
CA GLY A 225 17.42 1.26 -3.32
C GLY A 225 18.13 0.41 -2.27
N MET A 226 18.24 0.96 -1.06
CA MET A 226 18.72 0.27 0.14
C MET A 226 17.57 0.22 1.15
N GLY A 227 17.19 -1.00 1.58
CA GLY A 227 16.17 -1.18 2.60
C GLY A 227 16.70 -0.82 3.98
N LEU A 228 16.17 0.23 4.60
CA LEU A 228 16.63 0.71 5.90
C LEU A 228 16.56 -0.38 6.98
N GLU A 229 15.46 -1.12 7.01
CA GLU A 229 15.20 -2.19 7.98
C GLU A 229 16.18 -3.36 7.84
N ARG A 230 16.58 -3.68 6.59
CA ARG A 230 17.57 -4.73 6.30
C ARG A 230 18.96 -4.32 6.79
N VAL A 231 19.35 -3.07 6.54
CA VAL A 231 20.63 -2.54 7.03
C VAL A 231 20.64 -2.46 8.56
N ALA A 232 19.52 -2.07 9.17
CA ALA A 232 19.35 -2.08 10.62
C ALA A 232 19.47 -3.50 11.19
N GLN A 233 18.88 -4.51 10.53
CA GLN A 233 19.04 -5.92 10.95
C GLN A 233 20.51 -6.31 11.05
N VAL A 234 21.30 -6.01 10.02
CA VAL A 234 22.72 -6.35 9.97
C VAL A 234 23.51 -5.59 11.06
N LEU A 235 23.35 -4.27 11.15
CA LEU A 235 24.12 -3.43 12.06
C LEU A 235 23.77 -3.61 13.53
N GLN A 236 22.53 -4.03 13.83
CA GLN A 236 22.07 -4.32 15.18
C GLN A 236 22.29 -5.78 15.59
N GLY A 237 22.68 -6.64 14.64
CA GLY A 237 22.93 -8.06 14.91
C GLY A 237 21.70 -8.83 15.35
N VAL A 238 20.52 -8.41 14.89
CA VAL A 238 19.23 -9.03 15.23
C VAL A 238 18.81 -10.06 14.18
N PRO A 239 18.03 -11.10 14.54
CA PRO A 239 17.80 -12.24 13.66
C PRO A 239 16.87 -11.96 12.47
N ASN A 240 16.13 -10.84 12.48
CA ASN A 240 15.19 -10.44 11.44
C ASN A 240 14.89 -8.92 11.53
N ASN A 241 14.29 -8.37 10.48
CA ASN A 241 13.98 -6.94 10.40
C ASN A 241 13.00 -6.45 11.48
N TYR A 242 12.13 -7.31 12.00
CA TYR A 242 11.09 -6.95 12.97
C TYR A 242 11.65 -6.71 14.37
N GLU A 243 12.82 -7.26 14.66
CA GLU A 243 13.50 -7.13 15.95
C GLU A 243 14.48 -5.94 15.98
N THR A 244 14.46 -5.11 14.94
CA THR A 244 15.18 -3.83 14.92
C THR A 244 14.48 -2.78 15.77
N ASP A 245 15.21 -1.75 16.17
CA ASP A 245 14.68 -0.57 16.88
C ASP A 245 13.54 0.15 16.12
N LEU A 246 13.44 -0.05 14.80
CA LEU A 246 12.41 0.53 13.93
C LEU A 246 11.02 -0.11 14.10
N VAL A 247 10.94 -1.34 14.61
CA VAL A 247 9.68 -2.13 14.61
C VAL A 247 9.41 -2.78 15.96
N LEU A 248 10.44 -3.28 16.64
CA LEU A 248 10.30 -4.03 17.88
C LEU A 248 9.49 -3.29 18.97
N PRO A 249 9.62 -1.97 19.18
CA PRO A 249 8.83 -1.31 20.22
C PRO A 249 7.32 -1.33 19.95
N ILE A 250 6.89 -1.34 18.68
CA ILE A 250 5.48 -1.47 18.30
C ILE A 250 4.98 -2.90 18.60
N ILE A 251 5.80 -3.90 18.25
CA ILE A 251 5.54 -5.32 18.53
C ILE A 251 5.42 -5.57 20.04
N GLN A 252 6.36 -5.03 20.82
CA GLN A 252 6.35 -5.13 22.28
C GLN A 252 5.12 -4.46 22.87
N LYS A 253 4.68 -3.31 22.32
CA LYS A 253 3.44 -2.68 22.79
C LYS A 253 2.22 -3.56 22.55
N ALA A 254 2.13 -4.19 21.38
CA ALA A 254 1.05 -5.13 21.09
C ALA A 254 1.09 -6.37 22.02
N ALA A 255 2.30 -6.90 22.30
CA ALA A 255 2.48 -8.01 23.23
C ALA A 255 2.09 -7.64 24.67
N GLU A 256 2.47 -6.45 25.14
CA GLU A 256 2.08 -5.91 26.45
C GLU A 256 0.55 -5.84 26.59
N ILE A 257 -0.14 -5.31 25.57
CA ILE A 257 -1.61 -5.23 25.55
C ILE A 257 -2.24 -6.63 25.58
N ALA A 258 -1.60 -7.62 24.95
CA ALA A 258 -2.02 -9.01 24.98
C ALA A 258 -1.68 -9.74 26.31
N GLY A 259 -0.95 -9.09 27.23
CA GLY A 259 -0.45 -9.72 28.46
C GLY A 259 0.62 -10.79 28.19
N LYS A 260 1.42 -10.62 27.14
CA LYS A 260 2.41 -11.59 26.65
C LYS A 260 3.79 -10.98 26.52
N ASP A 261 4.81 -11.84 26.52
CA ASP A 261 6.19 -11.48 26.17
C ASP A 261 6.50 -12.01 24.76
N TYR A 262 6.83 -11.12 23.81
CA TYR A 262 7.14 -11.47 22.42
C TYR A 262 8.21 -12.57 22.30
N PHE A 263 9.20 -12.59 23.19
CA PHE A 263 10.29 -13.56 23.12
C PHE A 263 9.95 -14.92 23.74
N GLN A 264 8.80 -15.04 24.43
CA GLN A 264 8.38 -16.26 25.13
C GLN A 264 7.09 -16.88 24.56
N VAL A 265 6.45 -16.23 23.59
CA VAL A 265 5.26 -16.75 22.91
C VAL A 265 5.62 -17.74 21.80
N SER A 266 4.62 -18.51 21.35
CA SER A 266 4.77 -19.42 20.22
C SER A 266 5.13 -18.68 18.91
N GLU A 267 5.69 -19.40 17.95
CA GLU A 267 6.03 -18.85 16.64
C GLU A 267 4.81 -18.23 15.92
N ALA A 268 3.63 -18.86 16.01
CA ALA A 268 2.40 -18.34 15.44
C ALA A 268 1.96 -17.00 16.06
N GLU A 269 2.17 -16.84 17.36
CA GLU A 269 1.91 -15.58 18.06
C GLU A 269 2.96 -14.52 17.71
N GLN A 270 4.23 -14.89 17.53
CA GLN A 270 5.25 -13.98 17.02
C GLN A 270 4.89 -13.47 15.62
N VAL A 271 4.44 -14.36 14.71
CA VAL A 271 3.97 -13.97 13.37
C VAL A 271 2.84 -12.93 13.48
N SER A 272 1.86 -13.18 14.34
CA SER A 272 0.74 -12.25 14.56
C SER A 272 1.21 -10.88 15.08
N LEU A 273 2.13 -10.87 16.04
CA LEU A 273 2.71 -9.64 16.60
C LEU A 273 3.55 -8.88 15.56
N LYS A 274 4.33 -9.59 14.73
CA LYS A 274 5.11 -9.00 13.62
C LYS A 274 4.19 -8.35 12.58
N ILE A 275 3.08 -9.00 12.22
CA ILE A 275 2.07 -8.43 11.31
C ILE A 275 1.48 -7.15 11.91
N ILE A 276 1.13 -7.15 13.20
CA ILE A 276 0.63 -5.95 13.88
C ILE A 276 1.67 -4.82 13.82
N GLY A 277 2.94 -5.10 14.15
CA GLY A 277 4.02 -4.10 14.13
C GLY A 277 4.22 -3.49 12.74
N ASP A 278 4.32 -4.33 11.72
CA ASP A 278 4.50 -3.91 10.33
C ASP A 278 3.31 -3.11 9.80
N HIS A 279 2.10 -3.64 9.93
CA HIS A 279 0.92 -2.99 9.39
C HIS A 279 0.61 -1.68 10.12
N THR A 280 0.92 -1.57 11.42
CA THR A 280 0.79 -0.30 12.15
C THR A 280 1.58 0.82 11.44
N ARG A 281 2.82 0.54 11.01
CA ARG A 281 3.67 1.51 10.29
C ARG A 281 3.03 1.90 8.95
N ALA A 282 2.50 0.94 8.21
CA ALA A 282 1.82 1.20 6.95
C ALA A 282 0.59 2.10 7.12
N VAL A 283 -0.31 1.75 8.05
CA VAL A 283 -1.60 2.43 8.20
C VAL A 283 -1.44 3.86 8.71
N VAL A 284 -0.50 4.12 9.64
CA VAL A 284 -0.27 5.51 10.12
C VAL A 284 0.21 6.41 9.00
N HIS A 285 1.09 5.92 8.13
CA HIS A 285 1.58 6.69 6.98
C HIS A 285 0.53 6.88 5.89
N LEU A 286 -0.27 5.85 5.58
CA LEU A 286 -1.36 5.95 4.60
C LEU A 286 -2.40 6.99 5.03
N ILE A 287 -2.83 6.96 6.30
CA ILE A 287 -3.79 7.94 6.83
C ILE A 287 -3.18 9.34 6.87
N ALA A 288 -1.90 9.47 7.25
CA ALA A 288 -1.20 10.74 7.22
C ALA A 288 -1.09 11.34 5.81
N ASP A 289 -1.04 10.51 4.77
CA ASP A 289 -1.06 10.92 3.37
C ASP A 289 -2.48 11.10 2.80
N GLY A 290 -3.51 10.96 3.63
CA GLY A 290 -4.90 11.28 3.29
C GLY A 290 -5.74 10.10 2.78
N VAL A 291 -5.21 8.88 2.78
CA VAL A 291 -5.97 7.66 2.47
C VAL A 291 -6.99 7.40 3.59
N LYS A 292 -8.19 6.93 3.24
CA LYS A 292 -9.25 6.62 4.21
C LYS A 292 -9.70 5.17 4.08
N PRO A 293 -10.16 4.50 5.14
CA PRO A 293 -10.66 3.14 5.00
C PRO A 293 -11.89 3.07 4.08
N GLY A 294 -11.80 2.32 2.98
CA GLY A 294 -12.84 2.24 1.94
C GLY A 294 -12.92 0.87 1.26
N ASN A 295 -13.66 0.78 0.16
CA ASN A 295 -13.95 -0.48 -0.56
C ASN A 295 -13.18 -0.63 -1.87
N GLU A 296 -12.46 0.39 -2.33
CA GLU A 296 -11.76 0.35 -3.62
C GLU A 296 -10.33 0.91 -3.52
N GLY A 297 -9.46 0.45 -4.43
CA GLY A 297 -8.11 0.97 -4.61
C GLY A 297 -7.29 1.07 -3.31
N ARG A 298 -6.70 2.26 -3.10
CA ARG A 298 -5.84 2.60 -1.95
C ARG A 298 -6.59 2.50 -0.62
N ASP A 299 -7.85 2.92 -0.63
CA ASP A 299 -8.71 2.95 0.54
C ASP A 299 -9.06 1.54 1.03
N TYR A 300 -9.24 0.60 0.10
CA TYR A 300 -9.40 -0.82 0.42
C TYR A 300 -8.11 -1.42 0.99
N ILE A 301 -6.94 -1.08 0.45
CA ILE A 301 -5.66 -1.53 1.01
C ILE A 301 -5.53 -1.10 2.47
N LEU A 302 -5.80 0.18 2.77
CA LEU A 302 -5.78 0.68 4.15
C LEU A 302 -6.76 -0.09 5.05
N ARG A 303 -8.02 -0.26 4.60
CA ARG A 303 -9.03 -1.02 5.35
C ARG A 303 -8.57 -2.46 5.61
N ARG A 304 -8.04 -3.14 4.60
CA ARG A 304 -7.52 -4.51 4.67
C ARG A 304 -6.43 -4.64 5.74
N LEU A 305 -5.45 -3.74 5.75
CA LEU A 305 -4.36 -3.76 6.72
C LEU A 305 -4.87 -3.59 8.15
N ILE A 306 -5.77 -2.62 8.39
CA ILE A 306 -6.37 -2.38 9.71
C ILE A 306 -7.13 -3.63 10.18
N ARG A 307 -7.97 -4.21 9.34
CA ARG A 307 -8.78 -5.39 9.71
C ARG A 307 -7.91 -6.62 9.98
N ARG A 308 -6.84 -6.81 9.20
CA ARG A 308 -5.86 -7.87 9.43
C ARG A 308 -5.16 -7.70 10.77
N MET A 309 -4.73 -6.48 11.13
CA MET A 309 -4.20 -6.19 12.46
C MET A 309 -5.18 -6.57 13.57
N VAL A 310 -6.45 -6.14 13.45
CA VAL A 310 -7.49 -6.39 14.46
C VAL A 310 -7.73 -7.89 14.65
N ARG A 311 -7.84 -8.65 13.55
CA ARG A 311 -7.97 -10.12 13.60
C ARG A 311 -6.77 -10.78 14.28
N ARG A 312 -5.55 -10.39 13.92
CA ARG A 312 -4.32 -10.90 14.58
C ARG A 312 -4.31 -10.60 16.08
N GLY A 313 -4.75 -9.39 16.47
CA GLY A 313 -4.89 -9.01 17.87
C GLY A 313 -5.85 -9.93 18.64
N ARG A 314 -6.99 -10.29 18.03
CA ARG A 314 -7.95 -11.23 18.63
C ARG A 314 -7.38 -12.64 18.77
N GLN A 315 -6.67 -13.14 17.75
CA GLN A 315 -6.03 -14.46 17.79
C GLN A 315 -5.01 -14.59 18.94
N ILE A 316 -4.29 -13.50 19.26
CA ILE A 316 -3.35 -13.49 20.38
C ILE A 316 -3.98 -13.11 21.71
N GLY A 317 -5.31 -12.98 21.80
CA GLY A 317 -6.02 -12.78 23.06
C GLY A 317 -6.17 -11.34 23.53
N ILE A 318 -5.89 -10.34 22.68
CA ILE A 318 -6.24 -8.95 23.00
C ILE A 318 -7.76 -8.86 23.08
N THR A 319 -8.28 -8.30 24.18
CA THR A 319 -9.69 -7.98 24.36
C THR A 319 -9.86 -6.45 24.40
N GLY A 320 -10.80 -5.91 23.63
CA GLY A 320 -10.97 -4.45 23.47
C GLY A 320 -10.16 -3.83 22.33
N ALA A 321 -10.18 -2.49 22.25
CA ALA A 321 -9.55 -1.73 21.18
C ALA A 321 -8.06 -1.47 21.46
N PHE A 322 -7.20 -1.68 20.47
CA PHE A 322 -5.75 -1.53 20.64
C PHE A 322 -5.04 -0.79 19.50
N THR A 323 -5.67 -0.63 18.33
CA THR A 323 -5.01 -0.08 17.13
C THR A 323 -4.46 1.34 17.36
N ALA A 324 -5.21 2.19 18.05
CA ALA A 324 -4.76 3.54 18.42
C ALA A 324 -3.55 3.50 19.39
N GLN A 325 -3.50 2.53 20.31
CA GLN A 325 -2.42 2.45 21.30
C GLN A 325 -1.08 2.08 20.66
N VAL A 326 -1.09 1.11 19.73
CA VAL A 326 0.12 0.75 18.98
C VAL A 326 0.52 1.85 17.97
N ALA A 327 -0.45 2.57 17.41
CA ALA A 327 -0.19 3.69 16.50
C ALA A 327 0.53 4.87 17.18
N ILE A 328 0.22 5.17 18.44
CA ILE A 328 0.95 6.21 19.21
C ILE A 328 2.45 5.90 19.25
N VAL A 329 2.83 4.64 19.49
CA VAL A 329 4.24 4.21 19.52
C VAL A 329 4.87 4.37 18.14
N ALA A 330 4.18 3.96 17.07
CA ALA A 330 4.68 4.13 15.71
C ALA A 330 4.89 5.60 15.32
N ILE A 331 3.94 6.48 15.68
CA ILE A 331 4.03 7.92 15.43
C ILE A 331 5.24 8.52 16.17
N GLN A 332 5.47 8.13 17.42
CA GLN A 332 6.62 8.61 18.20
C GLN A 332 7.97 8.15 17.62
N LEU A 333 8.06 6.88 17.20
CA LEU A 333 9.29 6.34 16.59
C LEU A 333 9.66 7.04 15.29
N MET A 334 8.66 7.40 14.48
CA MET A 334 8.86 7.84 13.09
C MET A 334 8.67 9.34 12.89
N GLY A 335 8.10 10.05 13.87
CA GLY A 335 7.72 11.46 13.75
C GLY A 335 8.88 12.43 13.51
N SER A 336 10.10 12.07 13.90
CA SER A 336 11.29 12.89 13.63
C SER A 336 11.67 12.88 12.14
N ALA A 337 11.58 11.73 11.47
CA ALA A 337 11.82 11.58 10.04
C ALA A 337 10.60 12.03 9.21
N PHE A 338 9.40 11.89 9.77
CA PHE A 338 8.13 12.18 9.11
C PHE A 338 7.22 13.05 9.99
N PRO A 339 7.46 14.37 10.06
CA PRO A 339 6.71 15.28 10.93
C PRO A 339 5.20 15.30 10.67
N ASN A 340 4.77 14.97 9.45
CA ASN A 340 3.36 14.88 9.09
C ASN A 340 2.58 13.81 9.90
N LEU A 341 3.27 12.82 10.49
CA LEU A 341 2.65 11.89 11.42
C LEU A 341 2.23 12.58 12.72
N LEU A 342 3.05 13.51 13.23
CA LEU A 342 2.75 14.29 14.43
C LEU A 342 1.63 15.29 14.15
N ASP A 343 1.71 16.00 13.02
CA ASP A 343 0.71 16.99 12.62
C ASP A 343 -0.69 16.38 12.44
N ARG A 344 -0.75 15.11 12.02
CA ARG A 344 -2.00 14.40 11.75
C ARG A 344 -2.33 13.31 12.77
N GLU A 345 -1.66 13.29 13.92
CA GLU A 345 -1.82 12.26 14.95
C GLU A 345 -3.30 12.02 15.28
N LYS A 346 -4.06 13.08 15.56
CA LYS A 346 -5.48 12.97 15.88
C LYS A 346 -6.29 12.29 14.76
N VAL A 347 -6.04 12.65 13.49
CA VAL A 347 -6.75 12.06 12.34
C VAL A 347 -6.42 10.58 12.21
N ILE A 348 -5.16 10.21 12.43
CA ILE A 348 -4.69 8.82 12.40
C ILE A 348 -5.40 8.00 13.48
N LEU A 349 -5.36 8.47 14.73
CA LEU A 349 -5.95 7.77 15.87
C LEU A 349 -7.48 7.63 15.74
N ASP A 350 -8.17 8.70 15.34
CA ASP A 350 -9.62 8.69 15.14
C ASP A 350 -10.03 7.73 14.00
N SER A 351 -9.28 7.71 12.89
CA SER A 351 -9.54 6.81 11.77
C SER A 351 -9.37 5.33 12.16
N LEU A 352 -8.30 5.00 12.90
CA LEU A 352 -8.04 3.64 13.36
C LEU A 352 -9.10 3.16 14.35
N ALA A 353 -9.42 3.99 15.35
CA ALA A 353 -10.41 3.67 16.36
C ALA A 353 -11.82 3.45 15.75
N ASN A 354 -12.19 4.25 14.76
CA ASN A 354 -13.47 4.11 14.08
C ASN A 354 -13.55 2.82 13.25
N GLU A 355 -12.55 2.51 12.43
CA GLU A 355 -12.55 1.28 11.64
C GLU A 355 -12.47 0.03 12.53
N GLU A 356 -11.64 0.03 13.59
CA GLU A 356 -11.58 -1.08 14.55
C GLU A 356 -12.95 -1.30 15.21
N LYS A 357 -13.59 -0.24 15.71
CA LYS A 357 -14.92 -0.32 16.33
C LYS A 357 -15.97 -0.86 15.36
N GLN A 358 -15.94 -0.45 14.10
CA GLN A 358 -16.92 -0.87 13.11
C GLN A 358 -16.72 -2.34 12.72
N PHE A 359 -15.47 -2.75 12.52
CA PHE A 359 -15.14 -4.13 12.18
C PHE A 359 -15.40 -5.11 13.32
N LEU A 360 -15.12 -4.74 14.57
CA LEU A 360 -15.37 -5.60 15.73
C LEU A 360 -16.84 -6.00 15.90
N ARG A 361 -17.79 -5.21 15.39
CA ARG A 361 -19.22 -5.55 15.42
C ARG A 361 -19.56 -6.76 14.57
N THR A 362 -18.78 -7.03 13.52
CA THR A 362 -19.07 -8.09 12.57
C THR A 362 -18.05 -9.23 12.61
N LEU A 363 -16.85 -8.96 13.15
CA LEU A 363 -15.76 -9.93 13.23
C LEU A 363 -16.17 -11.22 13.96
N GLU A 364 -16.76 -11.12 15.15
CA GLU A 364 -17.10 -12.30 15.95
C GLU A 364 -18.13 -13.20 15.24
N THR A 365 -19.13 -12.61 14.59
CA THR A 365 -20.11 -13.35 13.80
C THR A 365 -19.48 -13.97 12.56
N GLY A 366 -18.60 -13.24 11.88
CA GLY A 366 -17.86 -13.73 10.71
C GLY A 366 -16.94 -14.90 11.04
N GLU A 367 -16.20 -14.85 12.16
CA GLU A 367 -15.31 -15.93 12.61
C GLU A 367 -16.08 -17.21 12.99
N LYS A 368 -17.25 -17.07 13.63
CA LYS A 368 -18.12 -18.22 13.92
C LYS A 368 -18.61 -18.88 12.64
N LEU A 369 -19.16 -18.10 11.71
CA LEU A 369 -19.64 -18.62 10.43
C LEU A 369 -18.51 -19.23 9.60
N LEU A 370 -17.33 -18.60 9.57
CA LEU A 370 -16.19 -19.17 8.88
C LEU A 370 -15.82 -20.54 9.45
N THR A 371 -15.85 -20.70 10.77
CA THR A 371 -15.58 -21.99 11.42
C THR A 371 -16.59 -23.05 10.97
N GLU A 372 -17.90 -22.72 10.97
CA GLU A 372 -18.96 -23.61 10.47
C GLU A 372 -18.77 -23.98 8.99
N ILE A 373 -18.35 -23.02 8.16
CA ILE A 373 -18.03 -23.25 6.74
C ILE A 373 -16.85 -24.19 6.60
N LEU A 374 -15.77 -24.01 7.36
CA LEU A 374 -14.59 -24.86 7.30
C LEU A 374 -14.90 -26.30 7.74
N GLU A 375 -15.70 -26.49 8.79
CA GLU A 375 -16.10 -27.82 9.27
C GLU A 375 -16.90 -28.62 8.24
N ARG A 376 -17.72 -27.95 7.41
CA ARG A 376 -18.50 -28.60 6.34
C ARG A 376 -17.76 -28.66 4.99
N SER A 377 -16.66 -27.93 4.83
CA SER A 377 -15.91 -27.85 3.58
C SER A 377 -14.97 -29.06 3.43
N GLN A 378 -14.79 -29.54 2.19
CA GLN A 378 -13.83 -30.63 1.90
C GLN A 378 -12.51 -30.06 1.36
N GLY A 379 -11.77 -29.33 2.21
CA GLY A 379 -10.45 -28.76 1.85
C GLY A 379 -10.50 -27.50 0.97
N SER A 380 -11.70 -27.02 0.60
CA SER A 380 -11.87 -25.78 -0.14
C SER A 380 -13.18 -25.07 0.24
N VAL A 381 -13.09 -23.78 0.55
CA VAL A 381 -14.23 -22.90 0.80
C VAL A 381 -14.78 -22.43 -0.54
N SER A 382 -16.09 -22.60 -0.75
CA SER A 382 -16.74 -22.21 -2.01
C SER A 382 -16.76 -20.69 -2.20
N GLY A 383 -16.78 -20.25 -3.46
CA GLY A 383 -16.90 -18.83 -3.78
C GLY A 383 -18.20 -18.19 -3.28
N GLU A 384 -19.27 -18.99 -3.15
CA GLU A 384 -20.55 -18.58 -2.58
C GLU A 384 -20.46 -18.35 -1.07
N ASP A 385 -19.81 -19.26 -0.34
CA ASP A 385 -19.57 -19.12 1.10
C ASP A 385 -18.66 -17.93 1.41
N ALA A 386 -17.60 -17.76 0.62
CA ALA A 386 -16.72 -16.59 0.72
C ALA A 386 -17.47 -15.29 0.41
N PHE A 387 -18.39 -15.31 -0.56
CA PHE A 387 -19.23 -14.16 -0.89
C PHE A 387 -20.25 -13.87 0.22
N LEU A 388 -20.84 -14.90 0.84
CA LEU A 388 -21.74 -14.75 1.98
C LEU A 388 -21.03 -14.07 3.16
N LEU A 389 -19.82 -14.54 3.50
CA LEU A 389 -18.97 -13.94 4.54
C LEU A 389 -18.72 -12.45 4.27
N TYR A 390 -18.38 -12.11 3.03
CA TYR A 390 -18.14 -10.73 2.63
C TYR A 390 -19.41 -9.86 2.64
N ASP A 391 -20.44 -10.28 1.92
CA ASP A 391 -21.63 -9.46 1.63
C ASP A 391 -22.55 -9.31 2.85
N THR A 392 -22.79 -10.41 3.57
CA THR A 392 -23.74 -10.41 4.70
C THR A 392 -23.06 -10.09 6.03
N TYR A 393 -21.83 -10.57 6.22
CA TYR A 393 -21.14 -10.47 7.51
C TYR A 393 -19.96 -9.47 7.48
N GLY A 394 -19.72 -8.82 6.34
CA GLY A 394 -18.63 -7.84 6.21
C GLY A 394 -17.24 -8.43 6.48
N PHE A 395 -17.10 -9.76 6.41
CA PHE A 395 -15.87 -10.49 6.66
C PHE A 395 -15.08 -10.58 5.34
N PRO A 396 -13.99 -9.80 5.19
CA PRO A 396 -13.33 -9.63 3.90
C PRO A 396 -12.77 -10.93 3.34
N LEU A 397 -12.80 -11.09 2.01
CA LEU A 397 -12.29 -12.28 1.31
C LEU A 397 -10.86 -12.61 1.74
N GLU A 398 -10.00 -11.61 1.87
CA GLU A 398 -8.62 -11.78 2.27
C GLU A 398 -8.45 -12.42 3.66
N LEU A 399 -9.35 -12.13 4.60
CA LEU A 399 -9.32 -12.74 5.93
C LEU A 399 -9.87 -14.16 5.86
N THR A 400 -10.85 -14.42 4.99
CA THR A 400 -11.32 -15.78 4.67
C THR A 400 -10.19 -16.64 4.10
N VAL A 401 -9.46 -16.11 3.11
CA VAL A 401 -8.29 -16.79 2.50
C VAL A 401 -7.24 -17.07 3.55
N GLU A 402 -6.81 -16.06 4.29
CA GLU A 402 -5.75 -16.23 5.30
C GLU A 402 -6.15 -17.23 6.40
N ALA A 403 -7.41 -17.21 6.83
CA ALA A 403 -7.93 -18.12 7.84
C ALA A 403 -8.10 -19.55 7.33
N ALA A 404 -8.50 -19.72 6.07
CA ALA A 404 -8.60 -21.03 5.42
C ALA A 404 -7.22 -21.67 5.27
N GLU A 405 -6.24 -20.91 4.78
CA GLU A 405 -4.85 -21.37 4.60
C GLU A 405 -4.21 -21.82 5.92
N GLU A 406 -4.50 -21.12 7.03
CA GLU A 406 -4.06 -21.50 8.38
C GLU A 406 -4.53 -22.90 8.81
N GLN A 407 -5.61 -23.39 8.23
CA GLN A 407 -6.16 -24.73 8.49
C GLN A 407 -5.92 -25.72 7.34
N GLY A 408 -5.13 -25.33 6.34
CA GLY A 408 -4.84 -26.16 5.16
C GLY A 408 -5.97 -26.22 4.13
N PHE A 409 -6.89 -25.24 4.14
CA PHE A 409 -7.96 -25.09 3.16
C PHE A 409 -7.59 -24.06 2.10
N THR A 410 -8.18 -24.21 0.91
CA THR A 410 -8.14 -23.19 -0.15
C THR A 410 -9.45 -22.44 -0.23
N VAL A 411 -9.50 -21.32 -0.96
CA VAL A 411 -10.74 -20.58 -1.23
C VAL A 411 -10.92 -20.42 -2.74
N ASP A 412 -12.12 -20.69 -3.24
CA ASP A 412 -12.47 -20.49 -4.63
C ASP A 412 -12.68 -18.99 -4.95
N ALA A 413 -11.55 -18.32 -5.23
CA ALA A 413 -11.53 -16.91 -5.61
C ALA A 413 -12.26 -16.62 -6.94
N ALA A 414 -12.26 -17.59 -7.88
CA ALA A 414 -12.94 -17.43 -9.16
C ALA A 414 -14.46 -17.44 -8.97
N GLY A 415 -14.99 -18.37 -8.18
CA GLY A 415 -16.40 -18.41 -7.80
C GLY A 415 -16.83 -17.16 -7.02
N TYR A 416 -15.98 -16.66 -6.11
CA TYR A 416 -16.25 -15.39 -5.42
C TYR A 416 -16.35 -14.22 -6.41
N ALA A 417 -15.42 -14.12 -7.36
CA ALA A 417 -15.42 -13.07 -8.37
C ALA A 417 -16.67 -13.15 -9.29
N ALA A 418 -17.12 -14.37 -9.60
CA ALA A 418 -18.37 -14.58 -10.31
C ALA A 418 -19.56 -14.04 -9.50
N LYS A 419 -19.65 -14.34 -8.19
CA LYS A 419 -20.71 -13.82 -7.31
C LYS A 419 -20.69 -12.30 -7.15
N MET A 420 -19.51 -11.70 -7.05
CA MET A 420 -19.33 -10.25 -7.07
C MET A 420 -19.81 -9.63 -8.39
N THR A 421 -19.57 -10.31 -9.52
CA THR A 421 -20.04 -9.87 -10.83
C THR A 421 -21.56 -9.97 -10.93
N GLU A 422 -22.15 -11.09 -10.50
CA GLU A 422 -23.61 -11.27 -10.42
C GLU A 422 -24.26 -10.19 -9.53
N GLN A 423 -23.64 -9.83 -8.40
CA GLN A 423 -24.13 -8.74 -7.54
C GLN A 423 -24.05 -7.38 -8.25
N ARG A 424 -22.92 -7.07 -8.91
CA ARG A 424 -22.76 -5.83 -9.67
C ARG A 424 -23.74 -5.74 -10.84
N GLU A 425 -23.97 -6.84 -11.55
CA GLU A 425 -24.95 -6.91 -12.63
C GLU A 425 -26.37 -6.75 -12.10
N ARG A 426 -26.74 -7.39 -10.98
CA ARG A 426 -28.02 -7.16 -10.30
C ARG A 426 -28.18 -5.70 -9.87
N ALA A 427 -27.14 -5.08 -9.31
CA ALA A 427 -27.15 -3.67 -8.93
C ALA A 427 -27.28 -2.75 -10.16
N LYS A 428 -26.60 -3.05 -11.27
CA LYS A 428 -26.72 -2.31 -12.54
C LYS A 428 -28.08 -2.52 -13.22
N ALA A 429 -28.64 -3.72 -13.16
CA ALA A 429 -29.97 -4.04 -13.69
C ALA A 429 -31.06 -3.36 -12.85
N ALA A 430 -30.90 -3.30 -11.53
CA ALA A 430 -31.73 -2.50 -10.64
C ALA A 430 -31.57 -0.99 -10.91
N ALA A 431 -30.34 -0.52 -11.19
CA ALA A 431 -30.06 0.87 -11.57
C ALA A 431 -30.50 1.24 -13.00
N LYS A 432 -30.89 0.26 -13.83
CA LYS A 432 -31.45 0.47 -15.18
C LYS A 432 -32.93 0.85 -15.14
N THR A 433 -33.35 1.63 -14.14
CA THR A 433 -34.66 2.27 -14.13
C THR A 433 -34.55 3.63 -14.83
N ILE A 434 -34.95 3.61 -16.11
CA ILE A 434 -35.41 4.72 -16.98
C ILE A 434 -34.43 5.89 -17.19
N ASP A 435 -33.70 5.81 -18.30
CA ASP A 435 -33.04 6.94 -18.95
C ASP A 435 -34.10 7.80 -19.68
N LEU A 436 -34.44 8.96 -19.11
CA LEU A 436 -35.51 9.86 -19.56
C LEU A 436 -35.12 10.73 -20.76
N THR A 437 -33.92 10.56 -21.32
CA THR A 437 -33.41 11.39 -22.41
C THR A 437 -34.15 11.18 -23.74
N THR A 438 -34.95 10.11 -23.89
CA THR A 438 -35.62 9.76 -25.16
C THR A 438 -37.15 9.73 -25.11
N THR A 439 -37.80 9.89 -23.95
CA THR A 439 -39.26 9.87 -23.83
C THR A 439 -39.79 10.91 -22.86
N THR A 440 -40.58 11.86 -23.36
CA THR A 440 -41.35 12.85 -22.57
C THR A 440 -42.57 12.24 -21.87
N ASP A 441 -42.75 10.91 -21.98
CA ASP A 441 -43.88 10.15 -21.47
C ASP A 441 -43.56 9.59 -20.08
N LEU A 442 -44.00 10.30 -19.05
CA LEU A 442 -43.85 9.91 -17.64
C LEU A 442 -44.91 8.88 -17.19
N SER A 443 -45.77 8.40 -18.10
CA SER A 443 -46.88 7.49 -17.77
C SER A 443 -46.44 6.11 -17.26
N GLN A 444 -45.19 5.71 -17.52
CA GLN A 444 -44.63 4.44 -17.06
C GLN A 444 -43.94 4.51 -15.68
N ILE A 445 -43.80 5.72 -15.11
CA ILE A 445 -43.15 5.89 -13.81
C ILE A 445 -44.21 5.79 -12.70
N PRO A 446 -43.99 4.98 -11.65
CA PRO A 446 -44.87 4.91 -10.49
C PRO A 446 -45.06 6.28 -9.83
N ALA A 447 -46.24 6.52 -9.24
CA ALA A 447 -46.52 7.73 -8.50
C ALA A 447 -45.54 7.93 -7.33
N THR A 448 -45.00 9.15 -7.18
CA THR A 448 -44.10 9.47 -6.06
C THR A 448 -44.91 9.60 -4.77
N VAL A 449 -44.50 8.88 -3.72
CA VAL A 449 -45.13 8.97 -2.40
C VAL A 449 -44.62 10.21 -1.66
N PHE A 450 -45.51 11.18 -1.43
CA PHE A 450 -45.17 12.38 -0.67
C PHE A 450 -45.26 12.12 0.84
N VAL A 451 -44.14 12.32 1.56
CA VAL A 451 -44.03 12.09 3.02
C VAL A 451 -43.79 13.39 3.81
N GLY A 452 -43.76 14.55 3.14
CA GLY A 452 -43.38 15.84 3.73
C GLY A 452 -44.32 16.38 4.82
N TYR A 453 -45.53 15.82 4.97
CA TYR A 453 -46.41 16.16 6.09
C TYR A 453 -45.94 15.57 7.44
N GLN A 454 -45.08 14.56 7.41
CA GLN A 454 -44.68 13.79 8.59
C GLN A 454 -43.17 13.87 8.85
N GLN A 455 -42.37 14.03 7.80
CA GLN A 455 -40.91 13.95 7.87
C GLN A 455 -40.26 15.00 6.96
N LEU A 456 -39.16 15.59 7.40
CA LEU A 456 -38.37 16.57 6.62
C LEU A 456 -37.16 15.93 5.90
N SER A 457 -36.92 14.65 6.12
CA SER A 457 -35.84 13.87 5.51
C SER A 457 -36.26 12.41 5.39
N CYS A 458 -35.92 11.74 4.30
CA CYS A 458 -36.09 10.29 4.18
C CYS A 458 -35.04 9.68 3.26
N GLU A 459 -34.77 8.39 3.42
CA GLU A 459 -34.09 7.60 2.39
C GLU A 459 -35.06 7.31 1.25
N ALA A 460 -34.65 7.51 0.01
CA ALA A 460 -35.46 7.31 -1.18
C ALA A 460 -34.65 6.62 -2.28
N THR A 461 -35.36 5.94 -3.18
CA THR A 461 -34.79 5.27 -4.35
C THR A 461 -34.94 6.18 -5.56
N VAL A 462 -33.85 6.36 -6.32
CA VAL A 462 -33.90 7.09 -7.58
C VAL A 462 -34.58 6.22 -8.64
N LEU A 463 -35.71 6.70 -9.17
CA LEU A 463 -36.49 6.02 -10.21
C LEU A 463 -36.15 6.50 -11.62
N GLY A 464 -35.50 7.65 -11.75
CA GLY A 464 -35.05 8.19 -13.04
C GLY A 464 -34.23 9.46 -12.89
N VAL A 465 -33.31 9.67 -13.82
CA VAL A 465 -32.45 10.87 -13.90
C VAL A 465 -32.49 11.42 -15.32
N LEU A 466 -32.60 12.74 -15.45
CA LEU A 466 -32.46 13.46 -16.70
C LEU A 466 -31.34 14.50 -16.56
N SER A 467 -30.22 14.27 -17.24
CA SER A 467 -29.12 15.22 -17.31
C SER A 467 -29.41 16.30 -18.35
N GLN A 468 -29.08 17.56 -18.04
CA GLN A 468 -29.13 18.69 -18.97
C GLN A 468 -27.72 19.11 -19.38
N GLU A 469 -27.56 19.61 -20.60
CA GLU A 469 -26.27 20.04 -21.17
C GLU A 469 -25.58 21.16 -20.36
N ASN A 470 -26.32 21.89 -19.51
CA ASN A 470 -25.83 22.97 -18.67
C ASN A 470 -25.38 22.52 -17.25
N GLY A 471 -25.24 21.22 -17.01
CA GLY A 471 -24.91 20.64 -15.70
C GLY A 471 -26.09 20.58 -14.71
N GLY A 472 -27.30 20.91 -15.17
CA GLY A 472 -28.54 20.68 -14.42
C GLY A 472 -28.97 19.21 -14.48
N VAL A 473 -29.64 18.74 -13.43
CA VAL A 473 -30.20 17.39 -13.35
C VAL A 473 -31.66 17.46 -12.89
N HIS A 474 -32.53 16.67 -13.49
CA HIS A 474 -33.83 16.36 -12.92
C HIS A 474 -33.82 14.94 -12.37
N ILE A 475 -34.25 14.77 -11.12
CA ILE A 475 -34.25 13.49 -10.42
C ILE A 475 -35.68 13.14 -10.02
N ILE A 476 -36.06 11.89 -10.27
CA ILE A 476 -37.35 11.34 -9.87
C ILE A 476 -37.11 10.29 -8.79
N LEU A 477 -37.90 10.36 -7.72
CA LEU A 477 -37.79 9.48 -6.55
C LEU A 477 -39.07 8.68 -6.36
N ASP A 478 -38.96 7.53 -5.69
CA ASP A 478 -40.10 6.72 -5.26
C ASP A 478 -40.92 7.40 -4.15
N LYS A 479 -40.25 8.14 -3.27
CA LYS A 479 -40.87 8.98 -2.25
C LYS A 479 -40.02 10.22 -1.94
N THR A 480 -40.67 11.28 -1.46
CA THR A 480 -39.96 12.54 -1.16
C THR A 480 -40.64 13.35 -0.04
N PRO A 481 -39.86 14.00 0.84
CA PRO A 481 -40.39 15.00 1.76
C PRO A 481 -40.53 16.38 1.11
N PHE A 482 -39.94 16.60 -0.08
CA PHE A 482 -39.94 17.90 -0.74
C PHE A 482 -41.30 18.22 -1.33
N TYR A 483 -41.90 19.31 -0.88
CA TYR A 483 -43.14 19.82 -1.43
C TYR A 483 -42.91 20.32 -2.86
N ALA A 484 -43.73 19.84 -3.80
CA ALA A 484 -43.72 20.35 -5.16
C ALA A 484 -44.55 21.63 -5.26
N GLU A 485 -44.10 22.59 -6.06
CA GLU A 485 -44.81 23.85 -6.30
C GLU A 485 -46.30 23.61 -6.60
N GLY A 486 -47.18 24.25 -5.82
CA GLY A 486 -48.62 23.99 -5.87
C GLY A 486 -49.40 24.83 -4.85
N GLY A 487 -50.66 25.16 -5.18
CA GLY A 487 -51.55 25.86 -4.24
C GLY A 487 -51.10 27.27 -3.82
N GLY A 488 -50.21 27.92 -4.59
CA GLY A 488 -49.63 29.22 -4.25
C GLY A 488 -48.35 29.15 -3.40
N GLN A 489 -47.88 27.95 -3.06
CA GLN A 489 -46.62 27.71 -2.35
C GLN A 489 -45.52 27.32 -3.34
N VAL A 490 -44.33 27.89 -3.15
CA VAL A 490 -43.12 27.58 -3.93
C VAL A 490 -42.57 26.19 -3.56
N GLY A 491 -41.94 25.52 -4.51
CA GLY A 491 -41.31 24.21 -4.29
C GLY A 491 -40.17 24.25 -3.29
N ASP A 492 -39.99 23.15 -2.56
CA ASP A 492 -38.95 23.04 -1.53
C ASP A 492 -37.54 22.98 -2.13
N ARG A 493 -36.57 23.37 -1.30
CA ARG A 493 -35.14 23.36 -1.62
C ARG A 493 -34.37 22.57 -0.58
N GLY A 494 -33.24 21.98 -0.98
CA GLY A 494 -32.47 21.12 -0.10
C GLY A 494 -31.42 20.32 -0.86
N PHE A 495 -31.04 19.16 -0.31
CA PHE A 495 -29.98 18.34 -0.85
C PHE A 495 -30.41 16.88 -0.99
N LEU A 496 -29.97 16.24 -2.07
CA LEU A 496 -29.94 14.79 -2.19
C LEU A 496 -28.49 14.33 -2.05
N THR A 497 -28.27 13.32 -1.21
CA THR A 497 -26.94 12.78 -0.91
C THR A 497 -26.90 11.28 -1.16
N ALA A 498 -25.90 10.82 -1.92
CA ALA A 498 -25.66 9.39 -2.17
C ALA A 498 -24.15 9.13 -2.19
N GLY A 499 -23.62 8.49 -1.13
CA GLY A 499 -22.16 8.39 -0.94
C GLY A 499 -21.52 9.78 -0.84
N ASP A 500 -20.54 10.05 -1.69
CA ASP A 500 -19.86 11.37 -1.79
C ASP A 500 -20.58 12.36 -2.73
N MET A 501 -21.64 11.91 -3.41
CA MET A 501 -22.41 12.72 -4.34
C MET A 501 -23.37 13.65 -3.57
N ILE A 502 -23.32 14.94 -3.88
CA ILE A 502 -24.24 15.96 -3.37
C ILE A 502 -24.89 16.67 -4.56
N VAL A 503 -26.21 16.55 -4.64
CA VAL A 503 -27.03 17.32 -5.58
C VAL A 503 -27.82 18.35 -4.80
N GLU A 504 -27.61 19.63 -5.13
CA GLU A 504 -28.41 20.73 -4.58
C GLU A 504 -29.72 20.83 -5.37
N ILE A 505 -30.85 20.65 -4.69
CA ILE A 505 -32.19 20.81 -5.24
C ILE A 505 -32.64 22.26 -5.09
N SER A 506 -32.89 22.89 -6.22
CA SER A 506 -33.28 24.30 -6.33
C SER A 506 -34.79 24.52 -6.47
N ASP A 507 -35.52 23.50 -6.93
CA ASP A 507 -36.96 23.53 -7.14
C ASP A 507 -37.51 22.09 -7.23
N VAL A 508 -38.80 21.91 -6.93
CA VAL A 508 -39.51 20.63 -7.10
C VAL A 508 -40.85 20.90 -7.77
N ARG A 509 -41.13 20.17 -8.86
CA ARG A 509 -42.36 20.34 -9.65
C ARG A 509 -43.11 19.03 -9.80
N LYS A 510 -44.44 19.10 -9.82
CA LYS A 510 -45.30 17.93 -10.02
C LYS A 510 -45.78 17.87 -11.47
N LYS A 511 -45.62 16.72 -12.13
CA LYS A 511 -46.20 16.43 -13.47
C LYS A 511 -46.97 15.12 -13.39
N GLY A 512 -48.30 15.18 -13.46
CA GLY A 512 -49.14 14.02 -13.11
C GLY A 512 -49.00 13.70 -11.62
N ASP A 513 -48.67 12.45 -11.29
CA ASP A 513 -48.40 11.99 -9.92
C ASP A 513 -46.91 11.81 -9.60
N VAL A 514 -46.04 12.35 -10.46
CA VAL A 514 -44.58 12.25 -10.33
C VAL A 514 -43.97 13.58 -9.92
N TYR A 515 -43.02 13.54 -8.98
CA TYR A 515 -42.28 14.71 -8.50
C TYR A 515 -40.91 14.79 -9.18
N LEU A 516 -40.64 15.89 -9.88
CA LEU A 516 -39.35 16.20 -10.48
C LEU A 516 -38.56 17.11 -9.56
N HIS A 517 -37.40 16.65 -9.11
CA HIS A 517 -36.46 17.42 -8.30
C HIS A 517 -35.42 18.06 -9.23
N ILE A 518 -35.41 19.38 -9.32
CA ILE A 518 -34.60 20.16 -10.25
C ILE A 518 -33.37 20.68 -9.50
N GLY A 519 -32.20 20.18 -9.85
CA GLY A 519 -30.97 20.48 -9.11
C GLY A 519 -29.72 20.55 -9.97
N LYS A 520 -28.59 20.74 -9.29
CA LYS A 520 -27.25 20.71 -9.89
C LYS A 520 -26.33 19.85 -9.04
N LEU A 521 -25.47 19.09 -9.70
CA LEU A 521 -24.41 18.34 -9.03
C LEU A 521 -23.39 19.34 -8.48
N GLN A 522 -23.25 19.40 -7.15
CA GLN A 522 -22.23 20.24 -6.51
C GLN A 522 -20.91 19.50 -6.31
N ARG A 523 -21.00 18.20 -6.07
CA ARG A 523 -19.85 17.34 -5.79
C ARG A 523 -20.22 15.90 -6.18
N GLY A 524 -19.35 15.21 -6.90
CA GLY A 524 -19.57 13.85 -7.37
C GLY A 524 -18.40 13.34 -8.20
#